data_AF-A0A7R9TU98-F1
#
_entry.id   AF-A0A7R9TU98-F1
#
_cell.length_a   1.000
_cell.length_b   1.000
_cell.length_c   1.000
_cell.angle_alpha   90.00
_cell.angle_beta   90.00
_cell.angle_gamma   90.00
#
_symmetry.space_group_name_H-M   'P 1'
#
loop_
_entity.id
_entity.type
_entity.pdbx_description
1 polymer ?
#
loop_
_entity_poly.entity_id
_entity_poly.type
_entity_poly.pdbx_seq_one_letter_code
_entity_poly.pdbx_strand_id
1 'polypeptide(L)'
;CCRRSARGLRPGGQPIGNIGQARARPMPPHALASHPPALNVIVPLGGLGSRYSAAGYARAKPLVRVDGTEMLALLLRELSLRPADQLLIVYNPQPPHGIPEGYEQAIRDALSTSDGCDPSGARHLVRFVRLNGQTSGAAETVAYGLRALSPT
;
A
#
# COMPACT_ATOMS: atom_id res chain seq x y z
N CYS A 1 -19.89 1.33 14.91
CA CYS A 1 -20.20 0.45 16.05
C CYS A 1 -19.11 0.66 17.11
N CYS A 2 -19.29 1.64 18.00
CA CYS A 2 -18.28 2.12 18.93
C CYS A 2 -18.80 1.89 20.36
N ARG A 3 -18.16 1.02 21.14
CA ARG A 3 -18.36 0.95 22.60
C ARG A 3 -17.03 0.64 23.29
N ARG A 4 -16.53 1.64 24.01
CA ARG A 4 -15.61 1.49 25.13
C ARG A 4 -16.32 0.75 26.27
N SER A 5 -15.61 -0.09 27.01
CA SER A 5 -15.98 -0.40 28.40
C SER A 5 -14.71 -0.39 29.24
N ALA A 6 -14.61 0.66 30.06
CA ALA A 6 -13.67 0.77 31.16
C ALA A 6 -14.24 0.05 32.38
N ARG A 7 -13.43 -0.79 33.04
CA ARG A 7 -13.61 -1.37 34.39
C ARG A 7 -12.21 -1.83 34.83
N GLY A 8 -11.67 -1.57 36.02
CA GLY A 8 -12.10 -0.82 37.19
C GLY A 8 -10.90 -0.71 38.15
N LEU A 9 -10.84 0.39 38.90
CA LEU A 9 -9.90 0.61 39.99
C LEU A 9 -10.40 -0.08 41.27
N ARG A 10 -9.49 -0.68 42.07
CA ARG A 10 -9.55 -0.73 43.54
C ARG A 10 -8.14 -0.90 44.16
N PRO A 11 -7.98 -0.51 45.44
CA PRO A 11 -6.77 0.16 45.94
C PRO A 11 -5.94 -0.68 46.93
N GLY A 12 -4.74 -0.19 47.26
CA GLY A 12 -4.11 -0.42 48.57
C GLY A 12 -2.93 -1.40 48.61
N GLY A 13 -1.71 -0.86 48.71
CA GLY A 13 -0.49 -1.58 49.07
C GLY A 13 0.67 -0.59 49.26
N GLN A 14 1.05 -0.33 50.50
CA GLN A 14 2.20 0.50 50.92
C GLN A 14 3.55 -0.19 50.59
N PRO A 15 4.67 0.55 50.49
CA PRO A 15 5.82 0.16 49.68
C PRO A 15 6.82 -0.72 50.44
N ILE A 16 7.48 -1.63 49.72
CA ILE A 16 8.60 -2.42 50.23
C ILE A 16 9.83 -2.16 49.36
N GLY A 17 10.91 -1.72 49.99
CA GLY A 17 12.27 -2.07 49.57
C GLY A 17 12.93 -1.15 48.54
N ASN A 18 14.01 -0.51 48.99
CA ASN A 18 14.93 0.31 48.21
C ASN A 18 15.66 -0.57 47.17
N ILE A 19 15.28 -0.46 45.89
CA ILE A 19 15.98 -1.13 44.78
C ILE A 19 17.08 -0.18 44.29
N GLY A 20 18.32 -0.67 44.34
CA GLY A 20 19.52 0.06 43.96
C GLY A 20 19.41 0.77 42.61
N GLN A 21 20.15 1.88 42.49
CA GLN A 21 20.23 2.71 41.30
C GLN A 21 20.72 1.90 40.09
N ALA A 22 19.80 1.23 39.41
CA ALA A 22 20.01 0.76 38.05
C ALA A 22 20.13 2.00 37.18
N ARG A 23 21.35 2.33 36.74
CA ARG A 23 21.58 3.34 35.71
C ARG A 23 20.71 2.98 34.52
N ALA A 24 19.68 3.77 34.26
CA ALA A 24 18.82 3.59 33.10
C ALA A 24 19.71 3.62 31.85
N ARG A 25 19.77 2.51 31.11
CA ARG A 25 20.36 2.51 29.77
C ARG A 25 19.54 3.51 28.93
N PRO A 26 20.16 4.42 28.17
CA PRO A 26 19.42 5.28 27.27
C PRO A 26 18.59 4.40 26.33
N MET A 27 17.28 4.61 26.33
CA MET A 27 16.37 3.93 25.40
C MET A 27 16.75 4.31 23.96
N PRO A 28 16.74 3.37 23.01
CA PRO A 28 16.95 3.69 21.61
C PRO A 28 15.89 4.69 21.13
N PRO A 29 16.23 5.61 20.22
CA PRO A 29 15.36 6.73 19.79
C PRO A 29 14.00 6.30 19.23
N HIS A 30 13.84 5.02 18.89
CA HIS A 30 12.60 4.44 18.38
C HIS A 30 11.55 4.14 19.47
N ALA A 31 11.92 4.18 20.75
CA ALA A 31 11.01 3.86 21.86
C ALA A 31 10.02 5.00 22.23
N LEU A 32 10.09 6.15 21.55
CA LEU A 32 9.25 7.34 21.81
C LEU A 32 8.35 7.76 20.64
N ALA A 33 8.31 7.01 19.53
CA ALA A 33 7.40 7.34 18.44
C ALA A 33 5.97 6.89 18.78
N SER A 34 5.09 7.84 19.12
CA SER A 34 3.68 7.59 19.45
C SER A 34 2.84 7.08 18.27
N HIS A 35 3.41 6.99 17.07
CA HIS A 35 2.79 6.38 15.89
C HIS A 35 3.84 5.63 15.05
N PRO A 36 3.50 4.45 14.47
CA PRO A 36 4.39 3.74 13.57
C PRO A 36 4.66 4.60 12.31
N PRO A 37 5.89 4.56 11.77
CA PRO A 37 6.26 5.38 10.61
C PRO A 37 5.33 5.13 9.43
N ALA A 38 5.18 6.13 8.57
CA ALA A 38 4.46 6.01 7.31
C ALA A 38 5.02 4.86 6.46
N LEU A 39 4.13 4.10 5.82
CA LEU A 39 4.48 2.98 4.95
C LEU A 39 4.48 3.43 3.49
N ASN A 40 5.42 2.89 2.72
CA ASN A 40 5.42 2.98 1.27
C ASN A 40 5.00 1.63 0.71
N VAL A 41 3.85 1.56 0.06
CA VAL A 41 3.35 0.35 -0.59
C VAL A 41 3.61 0.44 -2.09
N ILE A 42 4.34 -0.54 -2.64
CA ILE A 42 4.66 -0.59 -4.06
C ILE A 42 3.86 -1.71 -4.72
N VAL A 43 3.09 -1.38 -5.74
CA VAL A 43 2.35 -2.33 -6.57
C VAL A 43 3.07 -2.47 -7.93
N PRO A 44 3.76 -3.60 -8.17
CA PRO A 44 4.50 -3.81 -9.41
C PRO A 44 3.58 -4.32 -10.54
N LEU A 45 3.24 -3.43 -11.47
CA LEU A 45 2.46 -3.68 -12.69
C LEU A 45 3.34 -3.67 -13.96
N GLY A 46 4.62 -4.03 -13.84
CA GLY A 46 5.59 -4.00 -14.95
C GLY A 46 5.55 -5.20 -15.90
N GLY A 47 4.82 -6.26 -15.56
CA GLY A 47 4.74 -7.46 -16.37
C GLY A 47 3.78 -7.34 -17.56
N LEU A 48 4.15 -7.92 -18.70
CA LEU A 48 3.33 -7.92 -19.92
C LEU A 48 2.05 -8.77 -19.83
N GLY A 49 1.85 -9.57 -18.77
CA GLY A 49 0.65 -10.40 -18.67
C GLY A 49 0.47 -11.40 -19.83
N SER A 50 1.55 -11.84 -20.49
CA SER A 50 1.51 -12.73 -21.66
C SER A 50 0.71 -14.01 -21.44
N ARG A 51 0.78 -14.59 -20.23
CA ARG A 51 -0.04 -15.76 -19.83
C ARG A 51 -1.55 -15.47 -19.83
N TYR A 52 -1.95 -14.25 -19.46
CA TYR A 52 -3.36 -13.82 -19.52
C TYR A 52 -3.79 -13.60 -20.97
N SER A 53 -2.94 -12.97 -21.78
CA SER A 53 -3.21 -12.82 -23.22
C SER A 53 -3.35 -14.19 -23.90
N ALA A 54 -2.44 -15.13 -23.63
CA ALA A 54 -2.49 -16.51 -24.15
C ALA A 54 -3.73 -17.29 -23.70
N ALA A 55 -4.27 -16.98 -22.51
CA ALA A 55 -5.52 -17.55 -22.01
C ALA A 55 -6.78 -16.85 -22.57
N GLY A 56 -6.64 -15.88 -23.48
CA GLY A 56 -7.75 -15.21 -24.15
C GLY A 56 -8.35 -14.02 -23.39
N TYR A 57 -7.69 -13.51 -22.35
CA TYR A 57 -8.16 -12.31 -21.65
C TYR A 57 -7.98 -11.07 -22.54
N ALA A 58 -9.08 -10.37 -22.82
CA ALA A 58 -9.08 -9.12 -23.59
C ALA A 58 -8.45 -7.94 -22.83
N ARG A 59 -8.41 -8.00 -21.49
CA ARG A 59 -7.87 -6.93 -20.65
C ARG A 59 -6.57 -7.38 -19.97
N ALA A 60 -5.65 -6.44 -19.82
CA ALA A 60 -4.45 -6.58 -19.01
C ALA A 60 -4.82 -7.04 -17.59
N LYS A 61 -3.97 -7.87 -17.00
CA LYS A 61 -4.20 -8.52 -15.71
C LYS A 61 -4.83 -7.58 -14.67
N PRO A 62 -4.29 -6.39 -14.36
CA PRO A 62 -4.84 -5.54 -13.30
C PRO A 62 -6.29 -5.08 -13.53
N LEU A 63 -6.73 -5.07 -14.80
CA LEU A 63 -8.03 -4.60 -15.25
C LEU A 63 -9.00 -5.75 -15.58
N VAL A 64 -8.60 -7.01 -15.39
CA VAL A 64 -9.53 -8.14 -15.48
C VAL A 64 -10.57 -7.99 -14.38
N ARG A 65 -11.85 -8.12 -14.73
CA ARG A 65 -12.95 -8.09 -13.75
C ARG A 65 -13.11 -9.44 -13.08
N VAL A 66 -13.19 -9.43 -11.77
CA VAL A 66 -13.61 -10.54 -10.91
C VAL A 66 -14.93 -10.09 -10.27
N ASP A 67 -16.00 -10.83 -10.52
CA ASP A 67 -17.35 -10.48 -10.07
C ASP A 67 -17.75 -9.02 -10.39
N GLY A 68 -17.56 -8.63 -11.65
CA GLY A 68 -17.88 -7.27 -12.13
C GLY A 68 -16.90 -6.17 -11.73
N THR A 69 -15.93 -6.43 -10.84
CA THR A 69 -15.00 -5.42 -10.31
C THR A 69 -13.57 -5.67 -10.79
N GLU A 70 -12.84 -4.63 -11.21
CA GLU A 70 -11.44 -4.75 -11.63
C GLU A 70 -10.57 -5.31 -10.49
N MET A 71 -9.70 -6.26 -10.80
CA MET A 71 -8.81 -6.91 -9.82
C MET A 71 -7.94 -5.90 -9.06
N LEU A 72 -7.48 -4.83 -9.71
CA LEU A 72 -6.74 -3.75 -9.04
C LEU A 72 -7.62 -2.99 -8.03
N ALA A 73 -8.88 -2.71 -8.38
CA ALA A 73 -9.80 -2.04 -7.46
C ALA A 73 -10.09 -2.91 -6.22
N LEU A 74 -10.26 -4.23 -6.41
CA LEU A 74 -10.41 -5.18 -5.31
C LEU A 74 -9.18 -5.20 -4.38
N LEU A 75 -7.97 -5.25 -4.95
CA LEU A 75 -6.72 -5.20 -4.16
C LEU A 75 -6.68 -3.96 -3.25
N LEU A 76 -7.07 -2.81 -3.78
CA LEU A 76 -6.97 -1.54 -3.07
C LEU A 76 -8.05 -1.36 -2.02
N ARG A 77 -9.24 -1.91 -2.25
CA ARG A 77 -10.31 -1.95 -1.26
C ARG A 77 -9.89 -2.70 0.01
N GLU A 78 -9.13 -3.77 -0.14
CA GLU A 78 -8.65 -4.58 0.98
C GLU A 78 -7.38 -4.02 1.64
N LEU A 79 -6.68 -3.10 0.96
CA LEU A 79 -5.46 -2.51 1.47
C LEU A 79 -5.78 -1.39 2.48
N SER A 80 -5.57 -1.67 3.77
CA SER A 80 -5.78 -0.70 4.85
C SER A 80 -4.64 0.33 4.91
N LEU A 81 -4.68 1.34 4.05
CA LEU A 81 -3.73 2.45 4.04
C LEU A 81 -4.16 3.54 5.03
N ARG A 82 -3.20 4.13 5.73
CA ARG A 82 -3.42 5.36 6.51
C ARG A 82 -3.24 6.59 5.61
N PRO A 83 -3.75 7.76 5.99
CA PRO A 83 -3.52 9.00 5.24
C PRO A 83 -2.04 9.37 5.07
N ALA A 84 -1.19 8.94 6.01
CA ALA A 84 0.26 9.16 5.95
C ALA A 84 0.99 8.15 5.04
N ASP A 85 0.35 7.05 4.67
CA ASP A 85 0.96 6.01 3.83
C ASP A 85 0.91 6.42 2.35
N GLN A 86 1.92 6.00 1.59
CA GLN A 86 2.03 6.30 0.15
C GLN A 86 1.85 5.01 -0.67
N LEU A 87 1.05 5.11 -1.73
CA LEU A 87 0.89 4.03 -2.70
C LEU A 87 1.64 4.38 -3.98
N LEU A 88 2.62 3.56 -4.35
CA LEU A 88 3.33 3.64 -5.61
C LEU A 88 2.87 2.56 -6.57
N ILE A 89 2.40 2.95 -7.75
CA ILE A 89 2.06 2.04 -8.83
C ILE A 89 3.14 2.17 -9.90
N VAL A 90 3.94 1.10 -10.04
CA VAL A 90 5.00 1.04 -11.06
C VAL A 90 4.46 0.22 -12.23
N TYR A 91 4.33 0.79 -13.42
CA TYR A 91 3.65 0.13 -14.53
C TYR A 91 4.38 0.30 -15.85
N ASN A 92 4.17 -0.67 -16.74
CA ASN A 92 4.63 -0.58 -18.12
C ASN A 92 3.58 0.18 -18.96
N PRO A 93 3.93 1.31 -19.62
CA PRO A 93 3.00 2.08 -20.45
C PRO A 93 2.65 1.37 -21.77
N GLN A 94 3.38 0.33 -22.15
CA GLN A 94 3.09 -0.52 -23.30
C GLN A 94 2.41 -1.81 -22.81
N PRO A 95 1.06 -1.80 -22.67
CA PRO A 95 0.34 -3.01 -22.29
C PRO A 95 0.46 -4.08 -23.39
N PRO A 96 0.26 -5.36 -23.04
CA PRO A 96 0.05 -6.41 -24.04
C PRO A 96 -1.14 -6.09 -24.96
N HIS A 97 -1.16 -6.73 -26.13
CA HIS A 97 -2.21 -6.60 -27.14
C HIS A 97 -3.64 -6.64 -26.56
N GLY A 98 -4.52 -5.77 -27.06
CA GLY A 98 -5.95 -5.74 -26.68
C GLY A 98 -6.37 -4.59 -25.76
N ILE A 99 -5.42 -3.76 -25.30
CA ILE A 99 -5.72 -2.54 -24.55
C ILE A 99 -5.68 -1.32 -25.49
N PRO A 100 -6.74 -0.49 -25.54
CA PRO A 100 -6.72 0.77 -26.29
C PRO A 100 -5.71 1.76 -25.68
N GLU A 101 -5.34 2.78 -26.46
CA GLU A 101 -4.60 3.95 -25.93
C GLU A 101 -5.18 4.38 -24.58
N GLY A 102 -4.33 4.50 -23.54
CA GLY A 102 -4.78 4.92 -22.21
C GLY A 102 -4.78 3.87 -21.10
N TYR A 103 -3.88 2.88 -21.11
CA TYR A 103 -3.70 1.93 -20.00
C TYR A 103 -3.51 2.61 -18.63
N GLU A 104 -2.73 3.70 -18.58
CA GLU A 104 -2.60 4.50 -17.37
C GLU A 104 -3.94 5.08 -16.93
N GLN A 105 -4.72 5.61 -17.88
CA GLN A 105 -6.04 6.17 -17.57
C GLN A 105 -6.96 5.08 -17.04
N ALA A 106 -6.99 3.90 -17.65
CA ALA A 106 -7.78 2.78 -17.16
C ALA A 106 -7.35 2.32 -15.75
N ILE A 107 -6.04 2.36 -15.43
CA ILE A 107 -5.57 2.14 -14.07
C ILE A 107 -6.13 3.23 -13.16
N ARG A 108 -5.97 4.51 -13.51
CA ARG A 108 -6.48 5.65 -12.73
C ARG A 108 -7.99 5.58 -12.50
N ASP A 109 -8.75 5.15 -13.50
CA ASP A 109 -10.19 4.97 -13.43
C ASP A 109 -10.53 3.83 -12.48
N ALA A 110 -9.82 2.71 -12.54
CA ALA A 110 -9.99 1.62 -11.57
C ALA A 110 -9.68 2.07 -10.13
N LEU A 111 -8.68 2.93 -9.93
CA LEU A 111 -8.38 3.53 -8.62
C LEU A 111 -9.44 4.52 -8.16
N SER A 112 -10.08 5.22 -9.10
CA SER A 112 -11.10 6.22 -8.81
C SER A 112 -12.46 5.57 -8.57
N THR A 113 -12.73 4.43 -9.23
CA THR A 113 -13.95 3.61 -9.07
C THR A 113 -13.88 2.78 -7.80
N SER A 114 -12.67 2.43 -7.34
CA SER A 114 -12.46 2.23 -5.91
C SER A 114 -12.60 3.59 -5.21
N ASP A 115 -13.83 4.10 -5.12
CA ASP A 115 -14.30 4.90 -4.01
C ASP A 115 -14.28 4.03 -2.72
N GLY A 116 -13.15 3.37 -2.49
CA GLY A 116 -12.59 3.16 -1.17
C GLY A 116 -12.31 4.53 -0.60
N CYS A 117 -13.38 5.25 -0.30
CA CYS A 117 -13.43 5.98 0.94
C CYS A 117 -12.96 4.97 1.99
N ASP A 118 -11.73 5.15 2.46
CA ASP A 118 -11.47 4.94 3.87
C ASP A 118 -12.72 5.46 4.62
N PRO A 119 -13.31 4.76 5.60
CA PRO A 119 -14.37 5.34 6.43
C PRO A 119 -14.05 6.76 6.97
N SER A 120 -12.80 7.21 6.91
CA SER A 120 -12.35 8.59 7.18
C SER A 120 -12.50 9.62 6.02
N GLY A 121 -12.77 9.20 4.78
CA GLY A 121 -12.87 10.07 3.59
C GLY A 121 -11.52 10.61 3.06
N ALA A 122 -10.39 10.12 3.58
CA ALA A 122 -9.07 10.56 3.15
C ALA A 122 -8.68 9.99 1.78
N ARG A 123 -8.23 10.86 0.86
CA ARG A 123 -7.61 10.42 -0.41
C ARG A 123 -6.17 10.02 -0.14
N HIS A 124 -5.83 8.75 -0.36
CA HIS A 124 -4.44 8.29 -0.26
C HIS A 124 -3.58 8.92 -1.35
N LEU A 125 -2.32 9.23 -1.02
CA LEU A 125 -1.35 9.73 -1.98
C LEU A 125 -0.94 8.59 -2.92
N VAL A 126 -1.51 8.56 -4.13
CA VAL A 126 -1.12 7.60 -5.16
C VAL A 126 -0.14 8.26 -6.13
N ARG A 127 1.04 7.65 -6.28
CA ARG A 127 2.05 8.06 -7.24
C ARG A 127 2.26 6.99 -8.31
N PHE A 128 2.26 7.44 -9.55
CA PHE A 128 2.44 6.61 -10.73
C PHE A 128 3.89 6.72 -11.21
N VAL A 129 4.54 5.57 -11.41
CA VAL A 129 5.91 5.46 -11.92
C VAL A 129 5.86 4.71 -13.24
N ARG A 130 6.10 5.44 -14.35
CA ARG A 130 6.20 4.86 -15.69
C ARG A 130 7.53 4.13 -15.85
N LEU A 131 7.47 2.90 -16.34
CA LEU A 131 8.65 2.17 -16.80
C LEU A 131 9.00 2.57 -18.24
N ASN A 132 10.29 2.53 -18.57
CA ASN A 132 10.79 2.81 -19.92
C ASN A 132 10.79 1.57 -20.84
N GLY A 133 10.30 0.44 -20.33
CA GLY A 133 10.28 -0.83 -21.06
C GLY A 133 9.84 -2.00 -20.19
N GLN A 134 9.96 -3.20 -20.75
CA GLN A 134 9.66 -4.43 -20.04
C GLN A 134 10.73 -4.73 -18.98
N THR A 135 10.28 -5.12 -17.80
CA THR A 135 11.16 -5.64 -16.75
C THR A 135 11.25 -7.16 -16.83
N SER A 136 12.36 -7.71 -16.33
CA SER A 136 12.64 -9.14 -16.19
C SER A 136 11.78 -9.79 -15.10
N GLY A 137 11.10 -9.00 -14.27
CA GLY A 137 10.18 -9.50 -13.25
C GLY A 137 9.79 -8.47 -12.20
N ALA A 138 9.09 -8.96 -11.17
CA ALA A 138 8.57 -8.13 -10.08
C ALA A 138 9.68 -7.45 -9.27
N ALA A 139 10.79 -8.15 -8.98
CA ALA A 139 11.90 -7.59 -8.20
C ALA A 139 12.53 -6.37 -8.89
N GLU A 140 12.76 -6.46 -10.20
CA GLU A 140 13.26 -5.32 -10.99
C GLU A 140 12.23 -4.17 -11.01
N THR A 141 10.95 -4.48 -11.19
CA THR A 141 9.87 -3.48 -11.11
C THR A 141 9.88 -2.75 -9.76
N VAL A 142 10.07 -3.47 -8.65
CA VAL A 142 10.19 -2.86 -7.30
C VAL A 142 11.44 -1.99 -7.20
N ALA A 143 12.57 -2.41 -7.78
CA ALA A 143 13.79 -1.60 -7.79
C ALA A 143 13.59 -0.24 -8.48
N TYR A 144 12.81 -0.19 -9.57
CA TYR A 144 12.40 1.09 -10.19
C TYR A 144 11.54 1.93 -9.23
N GLY A 145 10.60 1.31 -8.53
CA GLY A 145 9.78 1.99 -7.51
C GLY A 145 10.62 2.58 -6.38
N LEU A 146 11.60 1.83 -5.87
CA LEU A 146 12.51 2.29 -4.80
C LEU A 146 13.36 3.48 -5.23
N ARG A 147 13.89 3.48 -6.47
CA ARG A 147 14.62 4.64 -7.02
C ARG A 147 13.73 5.87 -7.10
N ALA A 148 12.46 5.69 -7.46
CA ALA A 148 11.50 6.79 -7.52
C ALA A 148 11.20 7.38 -6.12
N LEU A 149 11.33 6.61 -5.04
CA LEU A 149 11.14 7.07 -3.66
C LEU A 149 12.35 7.81 -3.08
N SER A 150 13.53 7.64 -3.66
CA SER A 150 14.74 8.31 -3.17
C SER A 150 14.67 9.80 -3.53
N PRO A 151 14.86 10.74 -2.59
CA PRO A 151 14.99 12.15 -2.94
C PRO A 151 16.23 12.32 -3.83
N THR A 152 16.03 12.94 -5.00
CA THR A 152 17.12 13.47 -5.84
C THR A 152 17.80 14.65 -5.17
#